data_AF-A0A969TKS6-F1
#
_entry.id   AF-A0A969TKS6-F1
#
_cell.length_a   1.000
_cell.length_b   1.000
_cell.length_c   1.000
_cell.angle_alpha   90.00
_cell.angle_beta   90.00
_cell.angle_gamma   90.00
#
_symmetry.space_group_name_H-M   'P 1'
#
loop_
_entity.id
_entity.type
_entity.pdbx_description
1 polymer ?
#
loop_
_entity_poly.entity_id
_entity_poly.type
_entity_poly.pdbx_seq_one_letter_code
_entity_poly.pdbx_strand_id
1 'polypeptide(L)'
;MVGPYDEWAIAYGYTPYPGKPAQSETDALAAIARRAPEPDLAYGTDEDAFAGLDPLINVFDLSNDLLTHAPQQLETARELWKRLDQRYPGTGKSFSDVRMIFNDLFDYYFQYAIVLTRYIGGQSFNRYQAGDAAGRLPFEPISTEKQHQALALLTNYVFDADAFQFSPTFINKLAPSRWNHWGETTLVAPLDYPIYDRILLLQTAVLDDLLDYDRLRRLRDAELKANPGQTLTLPELFDVLQNTIWREILQLDATGKLQISSLRRGLQREYLSRMTQMVLRTATVPDDARTLAWYNLRSSTVHWTRL
;
A
#
# COMPACT_ATOMS: atom_id res chain seq x y z
N MET A 1 -25.06 -9.20 -13.11
CA MET A 1 -25.97 -8.04 -13.23
C MET A 1 -25.18 -7.00 -14.01
N VAL A 2 -25.77 -6.41 -15.04
CA VAL A 2 -25.13 -5.34 -15.84
C VAL A 2 -25.27 -4.05 -15.05
N GLY A 3 -24.17 -3.34 -14.79
CA GLY A 3 -24.15 -2.08 -14.05
C GLY A 3 -24.24 -0.85 -14.97
N PRO A 4 -24.37 0.37 -14.40
CA PRO A 4 -24.44 1.60 -15.19
C PRO A 4 -23.26 1.81 -16.15
N TYR A 5 -22.04 1.48 -15.72
CA TYR A 5 -20.85 1.49 -16.59
C TYR A 5 -21.00 0.53 -17.77
N ASP A 6 -21.46 -0.70 -17.53
CA ASP A 6 -21.62 -1.70 -18.59
C ASP A 6 -22.66 -1.25 -19.62
N GLU A 7 -23.80 -0.71 -19.16
CA GLU A 7 -24.84 -0.17 -20.05
C GLU A 7 -24.28 0.99 -20.91
N TRP A 8 -23.49 1.87 -20.30
CA TRP A 8 -22.87 2.99 -20.99
C TRP A 8 -21.81 2.54 -22.01
N ALA A 9 -20.93 1.61 -21.63
CA ALA A 9 -19.91 1.06 -22.52
C ALA A 9 -20.54 0.29 -23.69
N ILE A 10 -21.60 -0.48 -23.43
CA ILE A 10 -22.37 -1.17 -24.47
C ILE A 10 -23.04 -0.15 -25.40
N ALA A 11 -23.67 0.91 -24.86
CA ALA A 11 -24.28 1.95 -25.67
C ALA A 11 -23.24 2.63 -26.58
N TYR A 12 -22.04 2.92 -26.05
CA TYR A 12 -20.96 3.50 -26.86
C TYR A 12 -20.46 2.53 -27.94
N GLY A 13 -20.22 1.26 -27.60
CA GLY A 13 -19.60 0.29 -28.51
C GLY A 13 -20.54 -0.37 -29.52
N TYR A 14 -21.85 -0.41 -29.24
CA TYR A 14 -22.80 -1.28 -29.97
C TYR A 14 -24.11 -0.60 -30.39
N THR A 15 -24.31 0.70 -30.13
CA THR A 15 -25.52 1.39 -30.64
C THR A 15 -25.48 1.43 -32.17
N PRO A 16 -26.50 0.90 -32.88
CA PRO A 16 -26.48 0.85 -34.34
C PRO A 16 -26.88 2.21 -34.95
N TYR A 17 -26.16 2.63 -36.00
CA TYR A 17 -26.44 3.84 -36.77
C TYR A 17 -26.69 3.56 -38.27
N PRO A 18 -27.66 2.70 -38.62
CA PRO A 18 -27.86 2.28 -40.01
C PRO A 18 -28.29 3.45 -40.91
N GLY A 19 -27.62 3.59 -42.05
CA GLY A 19 -27.98 4.57 -43.08
C GLY A 19 -27.74 6.04 -42.71
N LYS A 20 -27.00 6.33 -41.64
CA LYS A 20 -26.62 7.70 -41.26
C LYS A 20 -25.25 8.10 -41.82
N PRO A 21 -25.01 9.40 -42.11
CA PRO A 21 -23.67 9.88 -42.42
C PRO A 21 -22.70 9.61 -41.27
N ALA A 22 -21.42 9.37 -41.57
CA ALA A 22 -20.38 9.13 -40.57
C ALA A 22 -20.32 10.24 -39.49
N GLN A 23 -20.54 11.50 -39.86
CA GLN A 23 -20.57 12.61 -38.90
C GLN A 23 -21.69 12.45 -37.85
N SER A 24 -22.85 11.93 -38.23
CA SER A 24 -23.97 11.72 -37.31
C SER A 24 -23.72 10.59 -36.30
N GLU A 25 -22.91 9.59 -36.68
CA GLU A 25 -22.42 8.57 -35.75
C GLU A 25 -21.42 9.18 -34.77
N THR A 26 -20.43 9.94 -35.25
CA THR A 26 -19.45 10.64 -34.39
C THR A 26 -20.12 11.53 -33.36
N ASP A 27 -21.10 12.36 -33.77
CA ASP A 27 -21.78 13.28 -32.86
C ASP A 27 -22.62 12.53 -31.80
N ALA A 28 -23.22 11.40 -32.17
CA ALA A 28 -23.98 10.56 -31.26
C ALA A 28 -23.07 9.83 -30.25
N LEU A 29 -21.95 9.27 -30.71
CA LEU A 29 -20.94 8.67 -29.84
C LEU A 29 -20.33 9.70 -28.90
N ALA A 30 -20.07 10.92 -29.37
CA ALA A 30 -19.60 12.02 -28.54
C ALA A 30 -20.63 12.38 -27.44
N ALA A 31 -21.94 12.37 -27.76
CA ALA A 31 -22.98 12.61 -26.76
C ALA A 31 -23.00 11.52 -25.67
N ILE A 32 -22.78 10.25 -26.04
CA ILE A 32 -22.64 9.16 -25.07
C ILE A 32 -21.37 9.36 -24.22
N ALA A 33 -20.23 9.63 -24.85
CA ALA A 33 -18.94 9.80 -24.18
C ALA A 33 -18.91 10.97 -23.18
N ARG A 34 -19.69 12.04 -23.41
CA ARG A 34 -19.81 13.19 -22.48
C ARG A 34 -20.32 12.82 -21.09
N ARG A 35 -20.87 11.63 -20.91
CA ARG A 35 -21.28 11.09 -19.62
C ARG A 35 -20.11 10.56 -18.78
N ALA A 36 -18.92 10.37 -19.34
CA ALA A 36 -17.72 9.88 -18.63
C ALA A 36 -17.43 10.53 -17.25
N PRO A 37 -17.76 11.81 -17.00
CA PRO A 37 -17.69 12.42 -15.67
C PRO A 37 -18.59 11.81 -14.57
N GLU A 38 -19.63 11.06 -14.94
CA GLU A 38 -20.60 10.49 -13.99
C GLU A 38 -19.91 9.48 -13.06
N PRO A 39 -20.12 9.54 -11.73
CA PRO A 39 -19.43 8.65 -10.78
C PRO A 39 -19.62 7.16 -11.04
N ASP A 40 -20.83 6.76 -11.48
CA ASP A 40 -21.15 5.35 -11.77
C ASP A 40 -20.50 4.83 -13.07
N LEU A 41 -19.84 5.72 -13.82
CA LEU A 41 -19.14 5.43 -15.07
C LEU A 41 -17.61 5.51 -14.92
N ALA A 42 -17.12 5.57 -13.67
CA ALA A 42 -15.69 5.60 -13.38
C ALA A 42 -14.94 4.45 -14.07
N TYR A 43 -13.80 4.80 -14.67
CA TYR A 43 -13.01 3.87 -15.49
C TYR A 43 -11.53 4.02 -15.21
N GLY A 44 -10.87 2.89 -14.95
CA GLY A 44 -9.42 2.76 -14.87
C GLY A 44 -8.99 1.49 -15.59
N THR A 45 -7.82 1.50 -16.22
CA THR A 45 -7.29 0.33 -16.93
C THR A 45 -6.35 -0.48 -16.04
N ASP A 46 -6.01 -1.70 -16.49
CA ASP A 46 -4.98 -2.50 -15.84
C ASP A 46 -3.64 -1.75 -15.83
N GLU A 47 -3.29 -1.05 -16.91
CA GLU A 47 -2.07 -0.22 -16.99
C GLU A 47 -2.07 0.90 -15.95
N ASP A 48 -3.21 1.58 -15.74
CA ASP A 48 -3.36 2.58 -14.69
C ASP A 48 -3.19 1.95 -13.29
N ALA A 49 -3.79 0.77 -13.08
CA ALA A 49 -3.68 0.03 -11.83
C ALA A 49 -2.23 -0.42 -11.56
N PHE A 50 -1.48 -0.82 -12.59
CA PHE A 50 -0.07 -1.17 -12.50
C PHE A 50 0.83 0.06 -12.31
N ALA A 51 0.47 1.21 -12.91
CA ALA A 51 1.20 2.46 -12.71
C ALA A 51 1.16 2.95 -11.26
N GLY A 52 0.11 2.59 -10.50
CA GLY A 52 0.00 2.88 -9.07
C GLY A 52 -0.02 4.38 -8.75
N LEU A 53 -0.42 5.21 -9.71
CA LEU A 53 -0.48 6.66 -9.59
C LEU A 53 -1.75 7.12 -8.87
N ASP A 54 -2.90 6.61 -9.31
CA ASP A 54 -4.21 6.97 -8.80
C ASP A 54 -4.65 5.98 -7.71
N PRO A 55 -4.82 6.43 -6.45
CA PRO A 55 -5.24 5.56 -5.36
C PRO A 55 -6.70 5.09 -5.48
N LEU A 56 -7.48 5.53 -6.46
CA LEU A 56 -8.83 5.02 -6.73
C LEU A 56 -8.85 3.92 -7.81
N ILE A 57 -7.71 3.64 -8.47
CA ILE A 57 -7.61 2.60 -9.50
C ILE A 57 -6.88 1.39 -8.90
N ASN A 58 -7.60 0.60 -8.11
CA ASN A 58 -7.07 -0.58 -7.43
C ASN A 58 -7.83 -1.84 -7.82
N VAL A 59 -7.11 -2.94 -8.03
CA VAL A 59 -7.73 -4.26 -8.14
C VAL A 59 -8.08 -4.75 -6.74
N PHE A 60 -9.24 -5.39 -6.61
CA PHE A 60 -9.74 -5.98 -5.35
C PHE A 60 -10.01 -4.96 -4.23
N ASP A 61 -10.18 -3.68 -4.56
CA ASP A 61 -10.74 -2.67 -3.67
C ASP A 61 -12.26 -2.61 -3.87
N LEU A 62 -13.00 -2.69 -2.78
CA LEU A 62 -14.47 -2.74 -2.77
C LEU A 62 -15.09 -1.45 -2.19
N SER A 63 -14.29 -0.38 -2.06
CA SER A 63 -14.72 0.89 -1.47
C SER A 63 -14.49 2.07 -2.43
N ASN A 64 -15.29 3.12 -2.26
CA ASN A 64 -15.03 4.44 -2.86
C ASN A 64 -14.26 5.38 -1.90
N ASP A 65 -14.01 4.93 -0.68
CA ASP A 65 -13.20 5.60 0.34
C ASP A 65 -12.25 4.58 1.00
N LEU A 66 -11.10 4.35 0.36
CA LEU A 66 -10.10 3.39 0.82
C LEU A 66 -9.44 3.83 2.13
N LEU A 67 -9.30 5.14 2.41
CA LEU A 67 -8.69 5.64 3.64
C LEU A 67 -9.55 5.37 4.88
N THR A 68 -10.87 5.27 4.73
CA THR A 68 -11.78 4.82 5.78
C THR A 68 -11.91 3.30 5.80
N HIS A 69 -11.94 2.65 4.64
CA HIS A 69 -12.19 1.22 4.53
C HIS A 69 -10.98 0.36 4.92
N ALA A 70 -9.78 0.70 4.45
CA ALA A 70 -8.55 -0.04 4.73
C ALA A 70 -8.30 -0.28 6.23
N PRO A 71 -8.33 0.74 7.13
CA PRO A 71 -8.14 0.48 8.56
C PRO A 71 -9.21 -0.46 9.17
N GLN A 72 -10.45 -0.43 8.68
CA GLN A 72 -11.48 -1.37 9.12
C GLN A 72 -11.14 -2.80 8.70
N GLN A 73 -10.61 -3.00 7.50
CA GLN A 73 -10.20 -4.31 7.01
C GLN A 73 -8.94 -4.84 7.72
N LEU A 74 -7.95 -3.97 7.97
CA LEU A 74 -6.76 -4.31 8.74
C LEU A 74 -7.12 -4.70 10.19
N GLU A 75 -8.05 -3.98 10.83
CA GLU A 75 -8.51 -4.34 12.17
C GLU A 75 -9.36 -5.63 12.16
N THR A 76 -10.17 -5.83 11.12
CA THR A 76 -10.92 -7.08 10.94
C THR A 76 -9.98 -8.28 10.83
N ALA A 77 -8.91 -8.18 10.04
CA ALA A 77 -7.90 -9.23 9.95
C ALA A 77 -7.21 -9.51 11.30
N ARG A 78 -6.87 -8.46 12.07
CA ARG A 78 -6.34 -8.59 13.44
C ARG A 78 -7.30 -9.33 14.37
N GLU A 79 -8.58 -8.99 14.34
CA GLU A 79 -9.60 -9.67 15.14
C GLU A 79 -9.82 -11.12 14.68
N LEU A 80 -9.78 -11.39 13.38
CA LEU A 80 -9.88 -12.74 12.84
C LEU A 80 -8.68 -13.61 13.25
N TRP A 81 -7.46 -13.08 13.29
CA TRP A 81 -6.31 -13.80 13.86
C TRP A 81 -6.49 -14.12 15.34
N LYS A 82 -7.02 -13.18 16.15
CA LYS A 82 -7.32 -13.45 17.58
C LYS A 82 -8.33 -14.58 17.73
N ARG A 83 -9.38 -14.59 16.91
CA ARG A 83 -10.39 -15.67 16.89
C ARG A 83 -9.81 -17.00 16.40
N LEU A 84 -8.92 -16.94 15.41
CA LEU A 84 -8.22 -18.11 14.88
C LEU A 84 -7.36 -18.75 15.98
N ASP A 85 -6.62 -17.97 16.77
CA ASP A 85 -5.87 -18.49 17.92
C ASP A 85 -6.80 -19.13 18.95
N GLN A 86 -7.90 -18.46 19.31
CA GLN A 86 -8.76 -18.90 20.41
C GLN A 86 -9.63 -20.13 20.09
N ARG A 87 -10.09 -20.27 18.84
CA ARG A 87 -11.18 -21.20 18.49
C ARG A 87 -10.78 -22.31 17.52
N TYR A 88 -9.60 -22.24 16.91
CA TYR A 88 -9.17 -23.19 15.89
C TYR A 88 -7.87 -23.93 16.27
N PRO A 89 -7.69 -25.16 15.74
CA PRO A 89 -8.65 -25.92 14.94
C PRO A 89 -9.77 -26.50 15.82
N GLY A 90 -10.95 -26.71 15.23
CA GLY A 90 -12.03 -27.45 15.90
C GLY A 90 -11.66 -28.92 16.14
N THR A 91 -12.40 -29.62 16.99
CA THR A 91 -12.16 -31.04 17.29
C THR A 91 -12.11 -31.87 16.01
N GLY A 92 -11.02 -32.63 15.82
CA GLY A 92 -10.81 -33.49 14.65
C GLY A 92 -10.36 -32.75 13.38
N LYS A 93 -10.08 -31.45 13.43
CA LYS A 93 -9.56 -30.66 12.30
C LYS A 93 -8.04 -30.50 12.36
N SER A 94 -7.42 -30.24 11.21
CA SER A 94 -5.97 -30.17 11.07
C SER A 94 -5.44 -28.78 11.45
N PHE A 95 -4.24 -28.74 12.02
CA PHE A 95 -3.50 -27.50 12.23
C PHE A 95 -3.05 -26.85 10.90
N SER A 96 -2.99 -27.61 9.81
CA SER A 96 -2.76 -27.04 8.48
C SER A 96 -3.84 -26.04 8.07
N ASP A 97 -5.08 -26.26 8.51
CA ASP A 97 -6.20 -25.36 8.23
C ASP A 97 -5.97 -24.00 8.91
N VAL A 98 -5.36 -24.02 10.11
CA VAL A 98 -4.98 -22.80 10.84
C VAL A 98 -3.90 -22.03 10.07
N ARG A 99 -2.87 -22.72 9.55
CA ARG A 99 -1.83 -22.09 8.73
C ARG A 99 -2.40 -21.49 7.45
N MET A 100 -3.30 -22.20 6.78
CA MET A 100 -3.96 -21.72 5.56
C MET A 100 -4.74 -20.44 5.83
N ILE A 101 -5.66 -20.45 6.81
CA ILE A 101 -6.45 -19.26 7.16
C ILE A 101 -5.54 -18.12 7.63
N PHE A 102 -4.48 -18.42 8.38
CA PHE A 102 -3.50 -17.40 8.78
C PHE A 102 -2.87 -16.71 7.57
N ASN A 103 -2.43 -17.48 6.56
CA ASN A 103 -1.84 -16.95 5.34
C ASN A 103 -2.85 -16.14 4.53
N ASP A 104 -4.08 -16.63 4.36
CA ASP A 104 -5.12 -15.90 3.62
C ASP A 104 -5.40 -14.55 4.27
N LEU A 105 -5.49 -14.50 5.60
CA LEU A 105 -5.64 -13.25 6.35
C LEU A 105 -4.40 -12.35 6.25
N PHE A 106 -3.21 -12.94 6.14
CA PHE A 106 -1.97 -12.19 5.98
C PHE A 106 -1.85 -11.57 4.59
N ASP A 107 -2.18 -12.30 3.54
CA ASP A 107 -2.19 -11.80 2.17
C ASP A 107 -3.27 -10.72 2.00
N TYR A 108 -4.44 -10.91 2.65
CA TYR A 108 -5.48 -9.88 2.76
C TYR A 108 -4.97 -8.60 3.45
N TYR A 109 -4.30 -8.74 4.60
CA TYR A 109 -3.69 -7.62 5.32
C TYR A 109 -2.64 -6.91 4.47
N PHE A 110 -1.79 -7.68 3.79
CA PHE A 110 -0.73 -7.19 2.93
C PHE A 110 -1.29 -6.34 1.80
N GLN A 111 -2.35 -6.79 1.13
CA GLN A 111 -2.99 -6.07 0.05
C GLN A 111 -3.44 -4.67 0.49
N TYR A 112 -4.16 -4.57 1.62
CA TYR A 112 -4.64 -3.29 2.14
C TYR A 112 -3.51 -2.36 2.59
N ALA A 113 -2.43 -2.92 3.15
CA ALA A 113 -1.25 -2.14 3.50
C ALA A 113 -0.54 -1.57 2.26
N ILE A 114 -0.43 -2.33 1.18
CA ILE A 114 0.20 -1.86 -0.07
C ILE A 114 -0.66 -0.80 -0.76
N VAL A 115 -1.98 -0.95 -0.87
CA VAL A 115 -2.80 0.06 -1.57
C VAL A 115 -2.79 1.43 -0.87
N LEU A 116 -2.57 1.46 0.46
CA LEU A 116 -2.44 2.72 1.21
C LEU A 116 -1.25 3.58 0.76
N THR A 117 -0.17 2.98 0.26
CA THR A 117 1.01 3.72 -0.19
C THR A 117 0.73 4.57 -1.44
N ARG A 118 -0.29 4.20 -2.24
CA ARG A 118 -0.68 4.92 -3.47
C ARG A 118 -1.16 6.34 -3.19
N TYR A 119 -1.62 6.62 -1.98
CA TYR A 119 -1.96 7.98 -1.55
C TYR A 119 -0.72 8.86 -1.37
N ILE A 120 0.47 8.30 -1.14
CA ILE A 120 1.71 9.03 -0.90
C ILE A 120 2.36 9.40 -2.23
N GLY A 121 2.37 10.70 -2.56
CA GLY A 121 2.84 11.18 -3.86
C GLY A 121 1.97 10.70 -5.03
N GLY A 122 0.73 10.30 -4.74
CA GLY A 122 -0.27 9.90 -5.73
C GLY A 122 -1.00 11.09 -6.35
N GLN A 123 -1.66 10.85 -7.48
CA GLN A 123 -2.47 11.83 -8.20
C GLN A 123 -3.68 11.14 -8.80
N SER A 124 -4.87 11.75 -8.74
CA SER A 124 -5.98 11.28 -9.58
C SER A 124 -5.60 11.42 -11.05
N PHE A 125 -5.83 10.37 -11.84
CA PHE A 125 -5.65 10.38 -13.28
C PHE A 125 -7.00 10.37 -13.98
N ASN A 126 -7.39 11.53 -14.50
CA ASN A 126 -8.67 11.72 -15.13
C ASN A 126 -8.54 11.83 -16.66
N ARG A 127 -9.60 11.44 -17.37
CA ARG A 127 -9.71 11.48 -18.84
C ARG A 127 -10.61 12.60 -19.37
N TYR A 128 -10.84 13.64 -18.57
CA TYR A 128 -11.65 14.80 -18.97
C TYR A 128 -11.07 15.51 -20.19
N GLN A 129 -11.94 15.96 -21.07
CA GLN A 129 -11.58 16.78 -22.22
C GLN A 129 -11.59 18.27 -21.85
N ALA A 130 -10.80 19.05 -22.59
CA ALA A 130 -10.81 20.50 -22.44
C ALA A 130 -12.21 21.06 -22.76
N GLY A 131 -12.78 21.80 -21.81
CA GLY A 131 -14.13 22.36 -21.95
C GLY A 131 -15.25 21.48 -21.39
N ASP A 132 -14.94 20.32 -20.80
CA ASP A 132 -15.91 19.55 -20.03
C ASP A 132 -16.49 20.38 -18.88
N ALA A 133 -17.79 20.21 -18.61
CA ALA A 133 -18.51 21.00 -17.60
C ALA A 133 -17.91 20.91 -16.19
N ALA A 134 -17.22 19.80 -15.88
CA ALA A 134 -16.53 19.60 -14.62
C ALA A 134 -15.21 20.41 -14.50
N GLY A 135 -14.60 20.81 -15.62
CA GLY A 135 -13.37 21.61 -15.64
C GLY A 135 -12.15 20.99 -14.96
N ARG A 136 -12.16 19.67 -14.71
CA ARG A 136 -11.10 18.96 -13.99
C ARG A 136 -9.86 18.77 -14.85
N LEU A 137 -8.70 18.77 -14.20
CA LEU A 137 -7.43 18.53 -14.87
C LEU A 137 -7.18 17.01 -15.03
N PRO A 138 -6.40 16.60 -16.05
CA PRO A 138 -6.01 15.20 -16.21
C PRO A 138 -5.24 14.64 -15.01
N PHE A 139 -4.46 15.48 -14.32
CA PHE A 139 -3.76 15.10 -13.10
C PHE A 139 -4.16 16.04 -11.97
N GLU A 140 -4.66 15.47 -10.88
CA GLU A 140 -5.00 16.22 -9.67
C GLU A 140 -4.25 15.61 -8.48
N PRO A 141 -3.35 16.36 -7.82
CA PRO A 141 -2.65 15.85 -6.65
C PRO A 141 -3.63 15.38 -5.57
N ILE A 142 -3.32 14.26 -4.93
CA ILE A 142 -4.02 13.84 -3.72
C ILE A 142 -3.75 14.87 -2.62
N SER A 143 -4.81 15.29 -1.92
CA SER A 143 -4.71 16.34 -0.91
C SER A 143 -3.75 15.96 0.23
N THR A 144 -3.03 16.93 0.78
CA THR A 144 -2.05 16.70 1.87
C THR A 144 -2.67 15.92 3.02
N GLU A 145 -3.92 16.22 3.40
CA GLU A 145 -4.62 15.57 4.50
C GLU A 145 -4.76 14.08 4.25
N LYS A 146 -5.11 13.68 3.03
CA LYS A 146 -5.21 12.27 2.63
C LYS A 146 -3.85 11.58 2.61
N GLN A 147 -2.80 12.27 2.15
CA GLN A 147 -1.44 11.71 2.19
C GLN A 147 -0.97 11.50 3.64
N HIS A 148 -1.20 12.48 4.51
CA HIS A 148 -0.86 12.41 5.94
C HIS A 148 -1.65 11.31 6.65
N GLN A 149 -2.95 11.18 6.36
CA GLN A 149 -3.78 10.11 6.88
C GLN A 149 -3.24 8.74 6.46
N ALA A 150 -2.91 8.55 5.17
CA ALA A 150 -2.34 7.30 4.68
C ALA A 150 -0.99 6.97 5.36
N LEU A 151 -0.12 7.96 5.51
CA LEU A 151 1.19 7.79 6.16
C LEU A 151 1.05 7.43 7.65
N ALA A 152 0.08 8.02 8.34
CA ALA A 152 -0.26 7.68 9.72
C ALA A 152 -0.80 6.25 9.84
N LEU A 153 -1.65 5.82 8.89
CA LEU A 153 -2.15 4.45 8.83
C LEU A 153 -1.00 3.45 8.62
N LEU A 154 -0.10 3.68 7.66
CA LEU A 154 1.06 2.83 7.43
C LEU A 154 1.98 2.77 8.66
N THR A 155 2.20 3.91 9.30
CA THR A 155 2.95 4.00 10.56
C THR A 155 2.33 3.10 11.63
N ASN A 156 1.02 3.18 11.86
CA ASN A 156 0.32 2.45 12.91
C ASN A 156 0.15 0.94 12.61
N TYR A 157 -0.16 0.60 11.36
CA TYR A 157 -0.52 -0.77 10.98
C TYR A 157 0.66 -1.59 10.44
N VAL A 158 1.71 -0.95 9.94
CA VAL A 158 2.84 -1.66 9.32
C VAL A 158 4.13 -1.48 10.13
N PHE A 159 4.47 -0.24 10.47
CA PHE A 159 5.80 0.07 11.02
C PHE A 159 5.86 0.12 12.55
N ASP A 160 4.73 0.26 13.22
CA ASP A 160 4.68 0.29 14.68
C ASP A 160 5.27 -1.00 15.29
N ALA A 161 5.98 -0.87 16.42
CA ALA A 161 6.64 -1.99 17.08
C ALA A 161 5.66 -3.07 17.54
N ASP A 162 4.41 -2.67 17.82
CA ASP A 162 3.34 -3.51 18.32
C ASP A 162 2.32 -3.88 17.22
N ALA A 163 2.59 -3.54 15.95
CA ALA A 163 1.67 -3.79 14.84
C ALA A 163 1.36 -5.28 14.63
N PHE A 164 2.29 -6.17 15.00
CA PHE A 164 2.18 -7.62 14.87
C PHE A 164 2.55 -8.32 16.17
N GLN A 165 1.54 -8.78 16.90
CA GLN A 165 1.70 -9.56 18.13
C GLN A 165 0.92 -10.86 18.03
N PHE A 166 1.63 -11.98 18.04
CA PHE A 166 1.06 -13.32 18.02
C PHE A 166 1.57 -14.11 19.22
N SER A 167 0.70 -14.88 19.86
CA SER A 167 1.10 -15.71 21.00
C SER A 167 2.08 -16.80 20.53
N PRO A 168 3.07 -17.20 21.35
CA PRO A 168 3.96 -18.31 21.01
C PRO A 168 3.17 -19.59 20.70
N THR A 169 2.09 -19.84 21.46
CA THR A 169 1.18 -20.96 21.22
C THR A 169 0.55 -20.87 19.82
N PHE A 170 0.08 -19.69 19.40
CA PHE A 170 -0.52 -19.51 18.09
C PHE A 170 0.44 -19.78 16.94
N ILE A 171 1.65 -19.22 17.00
CA ILE A 171 2.68 -19.42 15.97
C ILE A 171 3.01 -20.91 15.84
N ASN A 172 3.08 -21.63 16.96
CA ASN A 172 3.34 -23.07 16.97
C ASN A 172 2.14 -23.92 16.49
N LYS A 173 0.97 -23.34 16.23
CA LYS A 173 -0.15 -23.99 15.54
C LYS A 173 -0.01 -23.97 14.02
N LEU A 174 0.92 -23.20 13.44
CA LEU A 174 1.04 -22.95 12.00
C LEU A 174 1.81 -24.06 11.24
N ALA A 175 1.48 -25.32 11.55
CA ALA A 175 2.08 -26.48 10.88
C ALA A 175 1.61 -26.57 9.41
N PRO A 176 2.48 -26.94 8.45
CA PRO A 176 2.08 -27.13 7.07
C PRO A 176 1.31 -28.45 6.87
N SER A 177 0.54 -28.53 5.79
CA SER A 177 -0.03 -29.79 5.33
C SER A 177 1.04 -30.70 4.74
N ARG A 178 0.93 -32.01 4.99
CA ARG A 178 1.70 -33.06 4.28
C ARG A 178 0.88 -33.77 3.21
N TRP A 179 -0.37 -33.33 3.02
CA TRP A 179 -1.25 -33.86 1.98
C TRP A 179 -0.76 -33.37 0.61
N ASN A 180 -0.72 -34.28 -0.38
CA ASN A 180 -0.34 -33.98 -1.76
C ASN A 180 -1.46 -34.42 -2.68
N HIS A 181 -1.97 -33.51 -3.52
CA HIS A 181 -2.84 -33.89 -4.62
C HIS A 181 -2.79 -32.84 -5.74
N TRP A 182 -3.56 -33.07 -6.80
CA TRP A 182 -3.65 -32.24 -8.01
C TRP A 182 -4.00 -30.76 -7.77
N GLY A 183 -4.42 -30.37 -6.56
CA GLY A 183 -4.70 -28.98 -6.16
C GLY A 183 -3.89 -28.48 -4.95
N GLU A 184 -3.03 -29.31 -4.36
CA GLU A 184 -2.23 -28.96 -3.18
C GLU A 184 -0.83 -29.58 -3.33
N THR A 185 0.18 -28.73 -3.47
CA THR A 185 1.58 -29.20 -3.53
C THR A 185 2.17 -29.23 -2.13
N THR A 186 2.65 -30.40 -1.71
CA THR A 186 3.25 -30.54 -0.38
C THR A 186 4.50 -29.68 -0.22
N LEU A 187 4.53 -28.85 0.81
CA LEU A 187 5.74 -28.17 1.26
C LEU A 187 6.76 -29.21 1.77
N VAL A 188 7.85 -29.39 1.02
CA VAL A 188 8.91 -30.34 1.34
C VAL A 188 9.84 -29.79 2.43
N ALA A 189 10.13 -28.49 2.41
CA ALA A 189 10.90 -27.76 3.42
C ALA A 189 10.71 -26.24 3.24
N PRO A 190 10.91 -25.42 4.29
CA PRO A 190 11.12 -25.81 5.69
C PRO A 190 9.80 -26.16 6.42
N LEU A 191 9.87 -26.96 7.50
CA LEU A 191 8.68 -27.45 8.23
C LEU A 191 8.12 -26.39 9.18
N ASP A 192 8.97 -25.53 9.72
CA ASP A 192 8.58 -24.44 10.60
C ASP A 192 7.85 -23.32 9.83
N TYR A 193 7.31 -22.37 10.59
CA TYR A 193 6.61 -21.22 10.04
C TYR A 193 7.47 -19.95 10.19
N PRO A 194 7.93 -19.34 9.08
CA PRO A 194 8.84 -18.21 9.12
C PRO A 194 8.09 -16.90 9.38
N ILE A 195 7.49 -16.75 10.57
CA ILE A 195 6.67 -15.57 10.92
C ILE A 195 7.48 -14.27 10.84
N TYR A 196 8.76 -14.32 11.22
CA TYR A 196 9.67 -13.19 11.13
C TYR A 196 9.80 -12.70 9.69
N ASP A 197 10.10 -13.61 8.76
CA ASP A 197 10.29 -13.26 7.34
C ASP A 197 8.99 -12.81 6.69
N ARG A 198 7.84 -13.37 7.09
CA ARG A 198 6.52 -12.94 6.60
C ARG A 198 6.21 -11.49 6.97
N ILE A 199 6.37 -11.13 8.25
CA ILE A 199 6.14 -9.76 8.71
C ILE A 199 7.16 -8.81 8.07
N LEU A 200 8.44 -9.21 8.03
CA LEU A 200 9.47 -8.38 7.42
C LEU A 200 9.23 -8.18 5.92
N LEU A 201 8.74 -9.18 5.20
CA LEU A 201 8.36 -9.07 3.79
C LEU A 201 7.32 -7.96 3.57
N LEU A 202 6.28 -7.92 4.41
CA LEU A 202 5.27 -6.85 4.36
C LEU A 202 5.89 -5.47 4.59
N GLN A 203 6.63 -5.33 5.69
CA GLN A 203 7.22 -4.04 6.05
C GLN A 203 8.21 -3.56 4.98
N THR A 204 9.01 -4.46 4.45
CA THR A 204 9.96 -4.19 3.38
C THR A 204 9.26 -3.83 2.06
N ALA A 205 8.18 -4.53 1.69
CA ALA A 205 7.44 -4.20 0.48
C ALA A 205 6.82 -2.79 0.55
N VAL A 206 6.26 -2.42 1.70
CA VAL A 206 5.75 -1.05 1.93
C VAL A 206 6.90 -0.03 1.90
N LEU A 207 8.05 -0.33 2.52
CA LEU A 207 9.22 0.55 2.47
C LEU A 207 9.77 0.73 1.05
N ASP A 208 9.92 -0.35 0.31
CA ASP A 208 10.46 -0.35 -1.05
C ASP A 208 9.58 0.48 -1.96
N ASP A 209 8.27 0.31 -1.84
CA ASP A 209 7.32 1.12 -2.58
C ASP A 209 7.41 2.59 -2.15
N LEU A 210 7.39 2.92 -0.84
CA LEU A 210 7.48 4.31 -0.34
C LEU A 210 8.76 5.03 -0.79
N LEU A 211 9.85 4.28 -0.95
CA LEU A 211 11.17 4.77 -1.30
C LEU A 211 11.54 4.53 -2.78
N ASP A 212 10.58 4.11 -3.61
CA ASP A 212 10.80 3.86 -5.03
C ASP A 212 11.15 5.15 -5.80
N TYR A 213 11.95 5.00 -6.86
CA TYR A 213 12.39 6.11 -7.71
C TYR A 213 11.23 6.99 -8.18
N ASP A 214 10.19 6.40 -8.74
CA ASP A 214 9.11 7.14 -9.38
C ASP A 214 8.27 7.88 -8.33
N ARG A 215 8.06 7.28 -7.15
CA ARG A 215 7.37 7.96 -6.04
C ARG A 215 8.19 9.13 -5.50
N LEU A 216 9.46 8.92 -5.22
CA LEU A 216 10.32 9.99 -4.68
C LEU A 216 10.44 11.14 -5.70
N ARG A 217 10.52 10.82 -6.99
CA ARG A 217 10.47 11.82 -8.07
C ARG A 217 9.14 12.56 -8.08
N ARG A 218 8.01 11.86 -7.96
CA ARG A 218 6.68 12.50 -7.92
C ARG A 218 6.51 13.43 -6.72
N LEU A 219 6.99 13.04 -5.54
CA LEU A 219 6.94 13.91 -4.35
C LEU A 219 7.76 15.18 -4.54
N ARG A 220 8.96 15.09 -5.12
CA ARG A 220 9.75 16.27 -5.50
C ARG A 220 9.00 17.16 -6.49
N ASP A 221 8.43 16.57 -7.54
CA ASP A 221 7.72 17.33 -8.57
C ASP A 221 6.37 17.87 -8.06
N ALA A 222 5.79 17.30 -7.01
CA ALA A 222 4.52 17.74 -6.41
C ALA A 222 4.64 19.15 -5.80
N GLU A 223 5.81 19.50 -5.25
CA GLU A 223 6.08 20.84 -4.74
C GLU A 223 6.00 21.93 -5.82
N LEU A 224 6.20 21.56 -7.09
CA LEU A 224 6.06 22.46 -8.24
C LEU A 224 4.62 22.50 -8.79
N LYS A 225 3.80 21.50 -8.44
CA LYS A 225 2.44 21.31 -8.97
C LYS A 225 1.35 21.71 -7.98
N ALA A 226 1.68 21.89 -6.71
CA ALA A 226 0.76 22.27 -5.64
C ALA A 226 1.09 23.66 -5.10
N ASN A 227 0.12 24.31 -4.46
CA ASN A 227 0.40 25.52 -3.69
C ASN A 227 1.28 25.17 -2.47
N PRO A 228 2.08 26.13 -1.96
CA PRO A 228 2.87 25.89 -0.75
C PRO A 228 2.04 25.35 0.42
N GLY A 229 2.49 24.25 1.03
CA GLY A 229 1.80 23.57 2.12
C GLY A 229 0.68 22.60 1.71
N GLN A 230 0.40 22.48 0.40
CA GLN A 230 -0.63 21.57 -0.13
C GLN A 230 -0.07 20.28 -0.74
N THR A 231 1.12 19.86 -0.30
CA THR A 231 1.64 18.52 -0.60
C THR A 231 2.48 17.98 0.55
N LEU A 232 2.49 16.65 0.72
CA LEU A 232 3.52 15.96 1.49
C LEU A 232 4.87 16.18 0.79
N THR A 233 5.92 16.46 1.55
CA THR A 233 7.26 16.72 1.01
C THR A 233 8.18 15.52 1.16
N LEU A 234 9.26 15.47 0.36
CA LEU A 234 10.31 14.46 0.51
C LEU A 234 10.94 14.45 1.92
N PRO A 235 11.36 15.59 2.50
CA PRO A 235 11.90 15.62 3.86
C PRO A 235 10.92 15.06 4.89
N GLU A 236 9.64 15.43 4.78
CA GLU A 236 8.61 14.97 5.72
C GLU A 236 8.43 13.45 5.68
N LEU A 237 8.40 12.83 4.50
CA LEU A 237 8.34 11.37 4.37
C LEU A 237 9.54 10.70 5.06
N PHE A 238 10.75 11.19 4.79
CA PHE A 238 11.98 10.65 5.37
C PHE A 238 12.03 10.83 6.89
N ASP A 239 11.58 11.97 7.41
CA ASP A 239 11.53 12.25 8.84
C ASP A 239 10.52 11.35 9.55
N VAL A 240 9.33 11.16 8.98
CA VAL A 240 8.32 10.25 9.55
C VAL A 240 8.83 8.83 9.57
N LEU A 241 9.41 8.32 8.47
CA LEU A 241 9.98 6.97 8.44
C LEU A 241 11.13 6.82 9.45
N GLN A 242 12.06 7.77 9.49
CA GLN A 242 13.18 7.79 10.44
C GLN A 242 12.68 7.75 11.89
N ASN A 243 11.80 8.69 12.26
CA ASN A 243 11.31 8.80 13.63
C ASN A 243 10.47 7.59 14.04
N THR A 244 9.65 7.08 13.11
CA THR A 244 8.81 5.91 13.34
C THR A 244 9.63 4.64 13.49
N ILE A 245 10.67 4.40 12.68
CA ILE A 245 11.45 3.14 12.66
C ILE A 245 12.50 3.09 13.78
N TRP A 246 13.00 4.25 14.20
CA TRP A 246 14.04 4.37 15.23
C TRP A 246 13.51 4.86 16.58
N ARG A 247 12.18 4.87 16.78
CA ARG A 247 11.51 5.45 17.94
C ARG A 247 12.13 5.03 19.28
N GLU A 248 12.45 3.75 19.46
CA GLU A 248 13.00 3.20 20.71
C GLU A 248 14.43 3.69 21.02
N ILE A 249 15.15 4.12 19.98
CA ILE A 249 16.52 4.63 20.09
C ILE A 249 16.49 6.15 20.29
N LEU A 250 15.56 6.82 19.63
CA LEU A 250 15.36 8.27 19.74
C LEU A 250 14.67 8.66 21.05
N GLN A 251 13.81 7.79 21.58
CA GLN A 251 13.04 7.98 22.80
C GLN A 251 13.25 6.76 23.71
N LEU A 252 14.23 6.85 24.61
CA LEU A 252 14.43 5.83 25.64
C LEU A 252 13.21 5.81 26.57
N ASP A 253 12.80 4.60 26.96
CA ASP A 253 11.72 4.42 27.91
C ASP A 253 12.11 4.94 29.31
N ALA A 254 11.12 5.10 30.19
CA ALA A 254 11.34 5.58 31.55
C ALA A 254 12.25 4.64 32.39
N THR A 255 12.48 3.41 31.92
CA THR A 255 13.35 2.43 32.57
C THR A 255 14.81 2.56 32.14
N GLY A 256 15.10 3.31 31.07
CA GLY A 256 16.42 3.47 30.48
C GLY A 256 16.97 2.19 29.85
N LYS A 257 16.15 1.14 29.69
CA LYS A 257 16.59 -0.14 29.13
C LYS A 257 16.16 -0.24 27.68
N LEU A 258 17.14 -0.26 26.78
CA LEU A 258 16.89 -0.48 25.37
C LEU A 258 16.35 -1.90 25.14
N GLN A 259 15.05 -2.01 24.85
CA GLN A 259 14.39 -3.26 24.48
C GLN A 259 13.85 -3.12 23.05
N ILE A 260 14.53 -3.74 22.08
CA ILE A 260 14.10 -3.74 20.67
C ILE A 260 13.82 -5.19 20.28
N SER A 261 12.61 -5.49 19.82
CA SER A 261 12.24 -6.84 19.37
C SER A 261 13.06 -7.30 18.16
N SER A 262 13.13 -8.60 17.90
CA SER A 262 13.82 -9.13 16.71
C SER A 262 13.22 -8.56 15.42
N LEU A 263 11.89 -8.56 15.30
CA LEU A 263 11.12 -7.97 14.20
C LEU A 263 11.52 -6.52 13.96
N ARG A 264 11.53 -5.72 15.02
CA ARG A 264 11.88 -4.30 14.96
C ARG A 264 13.31 -4.06 14.50
N ARG A 265 14.28 -4.85 14.99
CA ARG A 265 15.68 -4.81 14.48
C ARG A 265 15.76 -5.20 13.00
N GLY A 266 14.88 -6.09 12.54
CA GLY A 266 14.71 -6.42 11.13
C GLY A 266 14.35 -5.21 10.29
N LEU A 267 13.24 -4.54 10.63
CA LEU A 267 12.78 -3.33 9.96
C LEU A 267 13.85 -2.24 9.93
N GLN A 268 14.49 -1.99 11.07
CA GLN A 268 15.58 -1.04 11.20
C GLN A 268 16.76 -1.35 10.26
N ARG A 269 17.13 -2.62 10.14
CA ARG A 269 18.18 -3.08 9.21
C ARG A 269 17.76 -2.89 7.75
N GLU A 270 16.52 -3.20 7.41
CA GLU A 270 16.02 -3.03 6.03
C GLU A 270 16.02 -1.55 5.64
N TYR A 271 15.50 -0.67 6.50
CA TYR A 271 15.56 0.77 6.28
C TYR A 271 17.00 1.30 6.17
N LEU A 272 17.89 0.90 7.08
CA LEU A 272 19.32 1.24 7.03
C LEU A 272 19.97 0.79 5.71
N SER A 273 19.61 -0.41 5.22
CA SER A 273 20.08 -0.94 3.95
C SER A 273 19.67 -0.02 2.78
N ARG A 274 18.41 0.42 2.73
CA ARG A 274 17.93 1.34 1.67
C ARG A 274 18.66 2.68 1.71
N MET A 275 18.78 3.29 2.89
CA MET A 275 19.51 4.55 3.05
C MET A 275 20.97 4.41 2.59
N THR A 276 21.62 3.30 2.94
CA THR A 276 23.00 3.00 2.52
C THR A 276 23.09 2.83 1.01
N GLN A 277 22.16 2.10 0.38
CA GLN A 277 22.13 1.92 -1.07
C GLN A 277 21.92 3.24 -1.82
N MET A 278 21.07 4.14 -1.31
CA MET A 278 20.87 5.47 -1.87
C MET A 278 22.16 6.30 -1.83
N VAL A 279 22.85 6.33 -0.68
CA VAL A 279 24.09 7.09 -0.48
C VAL A 279 25.26 6.52 -1.29
N LEU A 280 25.39 5.19 -1.33
CA LEU A 280 26.39 4.50 -2.15
C LEU A 280 26.04 4.45 -3.64
N ARG A 281 24.88 4.97 -4.03
CA ARG A 281 24.37 5.01 -5.41
C ARG A 281 24.23 3.64 -6.05
N THR A 282 23.95 2.61 -5.24
CA THR A 282 23.57 1.28 -5.73
C THR A 282 22.06 1.15 -5.95
N ALA A 283 21.28 2.13 -5.48
CA ALA A 283 19.87 2.33 -5.83
C ALA A 283 19.70 3.59 -6.69
N THR A 284 18.80 3.52 -7.66
CA THR A 284 18.42 4.67 -8.51
C THR A 284 17.32 5.46 -7.80
N VAL A 285 17.65 6.67 -7.34
CA VAL A 285 16.74 7.63 -6.67
C VAL A 285 17.12 9.06 -7.07
N PRO A 286 16.23 10.06 -6.95
CA PRO A 286 16.58 11.47 -7.11
C PRO A 286 17.71 11.91 -6.15
N ASP A 287 18.52 12.90 -6.56
CA ASP A 287 19.66 13.38 -5.74
C ASP A 287 19.23 14.01 -4.39
N ASP A 288 18.06 14.63 -4.35
CA ASP A 288 17.49 15.18 -3.11
C ASP A 288 17.23 14.07 -2.08
N ALA A 289 16.70 12.93 -2.54
CA ALA A 289 16.49 11.76 -1.70
C ALA A 289 17.82 11.17 -1.18
N ARG A 290 18.90 11.21 -1.99
CA ARG A 290 20.25 10.81 -1.52
C ARG A 290 20.75 11.71 -0.41
N THR A 291 20.49 13.02 -0.53
CA THR A 291 20.88 14.02 0.48
C THR A 291 20.12 13.78 1.78
N LEU A 292 18.82 13.50 1.71
CA LEU A 292 17.99 13.16 2.87
C LEU A 292 18.43 11.82 3.50
N ALA A 293 18.71 10.80 2.69
CA ALA A 293 19.24 9.53 3.18
C ALA A 293 20.57 9.73 3.94
N TRP A 294 21.50 10.51 3.37
CA TRP A 294 22.75 10.86 4.03
C TRP A 294 22.54 11.62 5.34
N TYR A 295 21.61 12.58 5.36
CA TYR A 295 21.24 13.34 6.56
C TYR A 295 20.73 12.41 7.67
N ASN A 296 19.81 11.49 7.34
CA ASN A 296 19.23 10.54 8.29
C ASN A 296 20.27 9.55 8.85
N LEU A 297 21.21 9.07 8.02
CA LEU A 297 22.30 8.22 8.49
C LEU A 297 23.22 8.98 9.47
N ARG A 298 23.52 10.23 9.16
CA ARG A 298 24.37 11.08 10.00
C ARG A 298 23.70 11.41 11.34
N SER A 299 22.42 11.79 11.34
CA SER A 299 21.67 12.09 12.56
C SER A 299 21.58 10.87 13.48
N SER A 300 21.39 9.68 12.90
CA SER A 300 21.39 8.42 13.64
C SER A 300 22.73 8.17 14.36
N THR A 301 23.86 8.48 13.73
CA THR A 301 25.23 8.26 14.30
C THR A 301 25.48 9.04 15.59
N VAL A 302 24.84 10.21 15.75
CA VAL A 302 24.90 11.00 16.98
C VAL A 302 24.15 10.33 18.14
N HIS A 303 23.15 9.51 17.85
CA HIS A 303 22.40 8.75 18.85
C HIS A 303 23.06 7.40 19.17
N TRP A 304 23.68 6.73 18.17
CA TRP A 304 24.39 5.46 18.35
C TRP A 304 25.60 5.53 19.27
N THR A 305 26.25 6.69 19.39
CA THR A 305 27.40 6.89 20.30
C THR A 305 27.00 6.99 21.77
N ARG A 306 25.70 6.95 22.10
CA ARG A 306 25.17 6.96 23.47
C ARG A 306 24.71 5.58 23.97
N LEU A 307 24.84 4.55 23.13
CA LEU A 307 24.62 3.13 23.46
C LEU A 307 25.96 2.44 23.72
#